data_AF-S4NY19-F1
#
_entry.id   AF-S4NY19-F1
#
_cell.length_a   1.000
_cell.length_b   1.000
_cell.length_c   1.000
_cell.angle_alpha   90.00
_cell.angle_beta   90.00
_cell.angle_gamma   90.00
#
_symmetry.space_group_name_H-M   'P 1'
#
loop_
_entity.id
_entity.type
_entity.pdbx_description
1 polymer ?
#
loop_
_entity_poly.entity_id
_entity_poly.type
_entity_poly.pdbx_seq_one_letter_code
_entity_poly.pdbx_strand_id
1 'polypeptide(L)'
;MRTVTNYFIVNLAVADFMVILICLPPTVLWDVTETWFFGTAMCRIVLYFQSVSVTVSVLTLTFISVDRWYAICFPLKFKSTTSRAKTAILIIWVLSLLFNVPEFVVLQVQHRVPLRFNAQYFMQCTSTWSDESDL
;
A
#
# COMPACT_ATOMS: atom_id res chain seq x y z
N MET A 1 7.68 -28.39 2.85
CA MET A 1 7.47 -27.47 1.71
C MET A 1 8.19 -26.12 1.93
N ARG A 2 9.53 -26.08 1.94
CA ARG A 2 10.33 -24.84 2.08
C ARG A 2 10.96 -24.48 0.72
N THR A 3 10.13 -24.08 -0.23
CA THR A 3 10.60 -23.52 -1.51
C THR A 3 10.66 -22.00 -1.43
N VAL A 4 11.53 -21.40 -2.23
CA VAL A 4 11.70 -19.94 -2.32
C VAL A 4 10.37 -19.24 -2.63
N THR A 5 9.56 -19.84 -3.51
CA THR A 5 8.22 -19.36 -3.87
C THR A 5 7.24 -19.35 -2.69
N ASN A 6 7.29 -20.33 -1.79
CA ASN A 6 6.39 -20.36 -0.63
C ASN A 6 6.63 -19.20 0.35
N TYR A 7 7.88 -18.71 0.47
CA TYR A 7 8.16 -17.54 1.31
C TYR A 7 7.56 -16.25 0.72
N PHE A 8 7.59 -16.09 -0.61
CA PHE A 8 6.92 -14.96 -1.26
C PHE A 8 5.40 -15.01 -1.10
N ILE A 9 4.80 -16.20 -1.24
CA ILE A 9 3.35 -16.39 -1.05
C ILE A 9 2.94 -16.04 0.38
N VAL A 10 3.70 -16.48 1.39
CA VAL A 10 3.41 -16.12 2.79
C VAL A 10 3.60 -14.62 3.03
N ASN A 11 4.62 -13.98 2.44
CA ASN A 11 4.81 -12.53 2.56
C ASN A 11 3.63 -11.75 1.95
N LEU A 12 3.14 -12.16 0.77
CA LEU A 12 1.93 -11.59 0.18
C LEU A 12 0.72 -11.79 1.09
N ALA A 13 0.48 -13.03 1.54
CA ALA A 13 -0.68 -13.34 2.39
C ALA A 13 -0.68 -12.50 3.68
N VAL A 14 0.47 -12.31 4.32
CA VAL A 14 0.57 -11.47 5.53
C VAL A 14 0.32 -9.99 5.21
N ALA A 15 0.85 -9.48 4.10
CA ALA A 15 0.60 -8.10 3.67
C ALA A 15 -0.89 -7.87 3.38
N ASP A 16 -1.52 -8.78 2.62
CA ASP A 16 -2.93 -8.71 2.28
C ASP A 16 -3.83 -8.82 3.52
N PHE A 17 -3.52 -9.72 4.46
CA PHE A 17 -4.25 -9.81 5.73
C PHE A 17 -4.15 -8.52 6.55
N MET A 18 -2.97 -7.89 6.59
CA MET A 18 -2.79 -6.62 7.29
C MET A 18 -3.68 -5.53 6.70
N VAL A 19 -3.75 -5.42 5.36
CA VAL A 19 -4.62 -4.47 4.68
C VAL A 19 -6.09 -4.79 4.88
N ILE A 20 -6.48 -6.06 4.79
CA ILE A 20 -7.88 -6.49 4.96
C ILE A 20 -8.39 -6.17 6.37
N LEU A 21 -7.55 -6.35 7.39
CA LEU A 21 -7.96 -6.11 8.78
C LEU A 21 -7.94 -4.62 9.15
N ILE A 22 -6.97 -3.86 8.65
CA ILE A 22 -6.73 -2.48 9.10
C ILE A 22 -7.34 -1.44 8.16
N CYS A 23 -7.22 -1.62 6.85
CA CYS A 23 -7.65 -0.62 5.86
C CYS A 23 -9.10 -0.82 5.44
N LEU A 24 -9.54 -2.07 5.28
CA LEU A 24 -10.86 -2.38 4.72
C LEU A 24 -12.03 -1.88 5.59
N PRO A 25 -12.06 -2.06 6.92
CA PRO A 25 -13.19 -1.60 7.74
C PRO A 25 -13.36 -0.06 7.74
N PRO A 26 -12.30 0.75 7.94
CA PRO A 26 -12.41 2.21 7.80
C PRO A 26 -12.86 2.66 6.41
N THR A 27 -12.36 2.02 5.35
CA THR A 27 -12.76 2.35 3.97
C THR A 27 -14.23 2.03 3.71
N VAL A 28 -14.73 0.88 4.16
CA VAL A 28 -16.16 0.52 4.02
C VAL A 28 -17.05 1.49 4.79
N LEU A 29 -16.65 1.88 6.00
CA LEU A 29 -17.40 2.87 6.77
C LEU A 29 -17.43 4.22 6.05
N TRP A 30 -16.31 4.65 5.49
CA TRP A 30 -16.25 5.89 4.72
C TRP A 30 -17.17 5.84 3.49
N ASP A 31 -17.16 4.73 2.74
CA ASP A 31 -17.98 4.52 1.54
C ASP A 31 -19.48 4.50 1.87
N VAL A 32 -19.89 3.84 2.94
CA VAL A 32 -21.30 3.74 3.35
C VAL A 32 -21.85 5.05 3.94
N THR A 33 -21.01 5.78 4.68
CA THR A 33 -21.44 6.98 5.42
C THR A 33 -21.11 8.30 4.72
N GLU A 34 -20.36 8.24 3.62
CA GLU A 34 -19.86 9.40 2.87
C GLU A 34 -19.06 10.40 3.74
N THR A 35 -18.62 9.97 4.94
CA THR A 35 -17.96 10.82 5.94
C THR A 35 -16.80 10.06 6.60
N TRP A 36 -15.64 10.70 6.69
CA TRP A 36 -14.46 10.16 7.35
C TRP A 36 -14.46 10.49 8.86
N PHE A 37 -14.66 9.48 9.71
CA PHE A 37 -14.74 9.67 11.17
C PHE A 37 -13.42 9.52 11.93
N PHE A 38 -12.39 8.91 11.32
CA PHE A 38 -11.18 8.47 12.03
C PHE A 38 -10.08 9.54 12.14
N GLY A 39 -10.35 10.76 11.68
CA GLY A 39 -9.42 11.88 11.71
C GLY A 39 -8.25 11.76 10.71
N THR A 40 -7.40 12.79 10.67
CA THR A 40 -6.35 12.94 9.65
C THR A 40 -5.26 11.88 9.73
N ALA A 41 -4.86 11.46 10.94
CA ALA A 41 -3.82 10.46 11.13
C ALA A 41 -4.22 9.11 10.50
N MET A 42 -5.43 8.62 10.78
CA MET A 42 -5.91 7.36 10.18
C MET A 42 -6.14 7.49 8.68
N CYS A 43 -6.59 8.64 8.18
CA CYS A 43 -6.73 8.91 6.74
C CYS A 43 -5.39 8.72 6.01
N ARG A 44 -4.32 9.33 6.52
CA ARG A 44 -2.97 9.15 5.98
C ARG A 44 -2.50 7.69 6.06
N ILE A 45 -2.68 7.05 7.20
CA ILE A 45 -2.21 5.67 7.45
C ILE A 45 -2.93 4.68 6.53
N VAL A 46 -4.27 4.72 6.46
CA VAL A 46 -5.08 3.75 5.72
C VAL A 46 -4.76 3.78 4.23
N LEU A 47 -4.77 4.98 3.62
CA LEU A 47 -4.49 5.14 2.20
C LEU A 47 -3.01 4.87 1.88
N TYR A 48 -2.08 5.31 2.73
CA TYR A 48 -0.66 4.99 2.56
C TYR A 48 -0.40 3.47 2.55
N PHE A 49 -0.96 2.73 3.52
CA PHE A 49 -0.78 1.28 3.55
C PHE A 49 -1.45 0.57 2.38
N GLN A 50 -2.57 1.09 1.88
CA GLN A 50 -3.23 0.56 0.69
C GLN A 50 -2.31 0.66 -0.54
N SER A 51 -1.72 1.83 -0.78
CA SER A 51 -0.78 2.04 -1.90
C SER A 51 0.54 1.29 -1.75
N VAL A 52 1.08 1.22 -0.53
CA VAL A 52 2.25 0.39 -0.21
C VAL A 52 1.98 -1.07 -0.56
N SER A 53 0.81 -1.61 -0.17
CA SER A 53 0.47 -3.00 -0.46
C SER A 53 0.37 -3.28 -1.96
N VAL A 54 -0.26 -2.39 -2.73
CA VAL A 54 -0.32 -2.51 -4.20
C VAL A 54 1.10 -2.50 -4.78
N THR A 55 1.96 -1.61 -4.30
CA THR A 55 3.36 -1.51 -4.76
C THR A 55 4.15 -2.78 -4.43
N VAL A 56 4.00 -3.32 -3.21
CA VAL A 56 4.66 -4.57 -2.77
C VAL A 56 4.21 -5.73 -3.64
N SER A 57 2.91 -5.85 -3.93
CA SER A 57 2.36 -6.93 -4.75
C SER A 57 2.90 -6.88 -6.18
N VAL A 58 2.90 -5.69 -6.81
CA VAL A 58 3.45 -5.53 -8.16
C VAL A 58 4.95 -5.88 -8.20
N LEU A 59 5.75 -5.32 -7.29
CA LEU A 59 7.19 -5.60 -7.23
C LEU A 59 7.48 -7.07 -6.95
N THR A 60 6.68 -7.73 -6.11
CA THR A 60 6.83 -9.16 -5.84
C THR A 60 6.53 -10.00 -7.08
N LEU A 61 5.45 -9.68 -7.82
CA LEU A 61 5.12 -10.35 -9.08
C LEU A 61 6.21 -10.12 -10.16
N THR A 62 6.76 -8.92 -10.23
CA THR A 62 7.90 -8.60 -11.10
C THR A 62 9.11 -9.45 -10.73
N PHE A 63 9.46 -9.53 -9.44
CA PHE A 63 10.59 -10.34 -8.99
C PHE A 63 10.40 -11.83 -9.29
N ILE A 64 9.20 -12.38 -9.07
CA ILE A 64 8.87 -13.77 -9.42
C ILE A 64 9.05 -14.00 -10.92
N SER A 65 8.58 -13.07 -11.76
CA SER A 65 8.74 -13.15 -13.22
C SER A 65 10.23 -13.15 -13.63
N VAL A 66 11.04 -12.29 -13.02
CA VAL A 66 12.48 -12.21 -13.25
C VAL A 66 13.20 -13.48 -12.80
N ASP A 67 12.87 -14.02 -11.62
CA ASP A 67 13.43 -15.26 -11.11
C ASP A 67 13.16 -16.44 -12.06
N ARG A 68 11.93 -16.53 -12.58
CA ARG A 68 11.55 -17.54 -13.59
C ARG A 68 12.28 -17.36 -14.91
N TRP A 69 12.41 -16.13 -15.39
CA TRP A 69 13.16 -15.83 -16.61
C TRP A 69 14.64 -16.25 -16.47
N TYR A 70 15.29 -15.91 -15.35
CA TYR A 70 16.67 -16.32 -15.08
C TYR A 70 16.82 -17.84 -14.98
N ALA A 71 15.86 -18.54 -14.37
CA ALA A 71 15.87 -20.00 -14.27
C ALA A 71 15.82 -20.69 -15.65
N ILE A 72 15.06 -20.14 -16.60
CA ILE A 72 14.90 -20.69 -17.95
C ILE A 72 16.11 -20.35 -18.84
N CYS A 73 16.57 -19.09 -18.83
CA CYS A 73 17.66 -18.64 -19.69
C CYS A 73 19.05 -19.07 -19.20
N PHE A 74 19.23 -19.27 -17.88
CA PHE A 74 20.54 -19.59 -17.28
C PHE A 74 20.48 -20.83 -16.35
N PRO A 75 20.08 -22.01 -16.85
CA PRO A 75 19.81 -23.19 -16.03
C PRO A 75 21.03 -23.69 -15.23
N LEU A 76 22.25 -23.52 -15.76
CA LEU A 76 23.49 -23.98 -15.11
C LEU A 76 24.04 -23.03 -14.04
N LYS A 77 23.62 -21.75 -14.04
CA LYS A 77 24.06 -20.72 -13.06
C LYS A 77 22.99 -20.43 -12.00
N PHE A 78 21.76 -20.91 -12.20
CA PHE A 78 20.64 -20.59 -11.33
C PHE A 78 20.62 -21.47 -10.08
N LYS A 79 21.07 -20.91 -8.95
CA LYS A 79 20.80 -21.45 -7.60
C LYS A 79 19.76 -20.56 -6.91
N SER A 80 18.50 -21.00 -6.94
CA SER A 80 17.42 -20.39 -6.16
C SER A 80 17.74 -20.57 -4.67
N THR A 81 18.23 -19.51 -4.03
CA THR A 81 18.67 -19.55 -2.63
C THR A 81 17.65 -18.79 -1.79
N THR A 82 17.21 -19.41 -0.68
CA THR A 82 16.28 -18.80 0.27
C THR A 82 16.75 -17.46 0.82
N SER A 83 18.07 -17.27 0.98
CA SER A 83 18.66 -15.97 1.37
C SER A 83 18.39 -14.87 0.35
N ARG A 84 18.45 -15.17 -0.96
CA ARG A 84 18.16 -14.17 -2.02
C ARG A 84 16.70 -13.73 -2.00
N ALA A 85 15.77 -14.65 -1.75
CA ALA A 85 14.36 -14.29 -1.59
C ALA A 85 14.12 -13.39 -0.38
N LYS A 86 14.72 -13.71 0.77
CA LYS A 86 14.59 -12.85 1.97
C LYS A 86 15.13 -11.44 1.72
N THR A 87 16.30 -11.33 1.08
CA THR A 87 16.87 -10.03 0.70
C THR A 87 15.96 -9.29 -0.29
N ALA A 88 15.41 -9.98 -1.29
CA ALA A 88 14.48 -9.37 -2.25
C ALA A 88 13.21 -8.85 -1.57
N ILE A 89 12.62 -9.62 -0.64
CA ILE A 89 11.46 -9.19 0.14
C ILE A 89 11.78 -7.91 0.92
N LEU A 90 12.92 -7.87 1.62
CA LEU A 90 13.34 -6.68 2.37
C LEU A 90 13.50 -5.45 1.45
N ILE A 91 14.11 -5.63 0.27
CA ILE A 91 14.27 -4.55 -0.71
C ILE A 91 12.91 -4.06 -1.21
N ILE A 92 11.99 -4.98 -1.52
CA ILE A 92 10.63 -4.64 -1.99
C ILE A 92 9.92 -3.79 -0.94
N TRP A 93 9.92 -4.22 0.33
CA TRP A 93 9.29 -3.46 1.41
C TRP A 93 9.90 -2.06 1.58
N VAL A 94 11.23 -1.95 1.60
CA VAL A 94 11.90 -0.66 1.75
C VAL A 94 11.56 0.28 0.57
N LEU A 95 11.64 -0.22 -0.67
CA LEU A 95 11.30 0.58 -1.86
C LEU A 95 9.84 1.00 -1.87
N SER A 96 8.91 0.10 -1.54
CA SER A 96 7.48 0.41 -1.47
C SER A 96 7.18 1.46 -0.40
N LEU A 97 7.78 1.36 0.78
CA LEU A 97 7.60 2.34 1.84
C LEU A 97 8.15 3.71 1.43
N LEU A 98 9.32 3.76 0.79
CA LEU A 98 9.97 5.00 0.37
C LEU A 98 9.22 5.70 -0.76
N PHE A 99 8.77 4.96 -1.77
CA PHE A 99 8.09 5.54 -2.93
C PHE A 99 6.72 6.14 -2.60
N ASN A 100 6.02 5.61 -1.61
CA ASN A 100 4.71 6.11 -1.22
C ASN A 100 4.76 7.23 -0.16
N VAL A 101 5.94 7.66 0.29
CA VAL A 101 6.07 8.78 1.27
C VAL A 101 5.35 10.06 0.82
N PRO A 102 5.43 10.50 -0.45
CA PRO A 102 4.72 11.71 -0.88
C PRO A 102 3.21 11.62 -0.64
N GLU A 103 2.61 10.45 -0.86
CA GLU A 103 1.19 10.21 -0.63
C GLU A 103 0.82 10.40 0.84
N PHE A 104 1.65 9.89 1.76
CA PHE A 104 1.44 10.11 3.20
C PHE A 104 1.46 11.61 3.59
N VAL A 105 2.25 12.42 2.89
CA VAL A 105 2.39 13.85 3.19
C VAL A 105 1.20 14.67 2.65
N VAL A 106 0.76 14.37 1.42
CA VAL A 106 -0.31 15.15 0.76
C VAL A 106 -1.70 14.84 1.29
N LEU A 107 -1.91 13.71 1.95
CA LEU A 107 -3.23 13.33 2.45
C LEU A 107 -3.66 14.13 3.68
N GLN A 108 -4.80 14.81 3.58
CA GLN A 108 -5.44 15.54 4.69
C GLN A 108 -6.94 15.22 4.77
N VAL A 109 -7.52 15.42 5.95
CA VAL A 109 -8.98 15.45 6.09
C VAL A 109 -9.44 16.89 5.92
N GLN A 110 -10.35 17.10 4.97
CA GLN A 110 -10.95 18.40 4.69
C GLN A 110 -12.48 18.29 4.66
N HIS A 111 -13.14 19.42 4.94
CA HIS A 111 -14.57 19.56 4.74
C HIS A 111 -14.85 19.76 3.25
N ARG A 112 -15.67 18.90 2.66
CA ARG A 112 -16.05 19.06 1.24
C ARG A 112 -16.98 20.25 0.99
N VAL A 113 -17.71 20.68 2.03
CA VAL A 113 -18.69 21.77 1.97
C VAL A 113 -18.47 22.75 3.13
N PRO A 114 -18.23 24.04 2.88
CA PRO A 114 -18.14 25.05 3.94
C PRO A 114 -19.55 25.35 4.46
N LEU A 115 -20.00 24.59 5.45
CA LEU A 115 -21.25 24.87 6.14
C LEU A 115 -21.08 26.05 7.11
N ARG A 116 -22.13 26.86 7.25
CA ARG A 116 -22.18 28.04 8.16
C ARG A 116 -22.05 27.66 9.65
N PHE A 117 -22.15 26.37 9.98
CA PHE A 117 -22.03 25.80 11.32
C PHE A 117 -20.88 24.78 11.36
N ASN A 118 -20.18 24.68 12.50
CA ASN A 118 -19.17 23.66 12.78
C ASN A 118 -19.83 22.27 12.91
N ALA A 119 -20.32 21.73 11.81
CA ALA A 119 -20.93 20.40 11.74
C ALA A 119 -19.85 19.39 11.33
N GLN A 120 -19.74 18.29 12.08
CA GLN A 120 -18.72 17.26 11.90
C GLN A 120 -19.04 16.26 10.75
N TYR A 121 -19.96 16.64 9.86
CA TYR A 121 -20.45 15.82 8.74
C TYR A 121 -19.73 16.20 7.44
N PHE A 122 -19.65 15.27 6.48
CA PHE A 122 -18.99 15.45 5.17
C PHE A 122 -17.47 15.69 5.21
N MET A 123 -16.80 15.16 6.22
CA MET A 123 -15.34 15.06 6.25
C MET A 123 -14.88 14.10 5.14
N GLN A 124 -13.95 14.52 4.29
CA GLN A 124 -13.34 13.67 3.28
C GLN A 124 -11.83 13.61 3.47
N CYS A 125 -11.26 12.42 3.26
CA CYS A 125 -9.83 12.23 3.17
C CYS A 125 -9.42 12.51 1.71
N THR A 126 -8.75 13.64 1.47
CA THR A 126 -8.38 14.09 0.12
C THR A 126 -6.90 14.47 0.05
N SER A 127 -6.34 14.40 -1.15
CA SER A 127 -4.97 14.83 -1.42
C SER A 127 -4.96 16.35 -1.58
N THR A 128 -4.29 17.05 -0.66
CA THR A 128 -4.07 18.50 -0.76
C THR A 128 -2.85 18.76 -1.64
N TRP A 129 -3.08 18.90 -2.93
CA TRP A 129 -2.13 19.56 -3.83
C TRP A 129 -2.29 21.07 -3.63
N SER A 130 -1.22 21.85 -3.77
CA SER A 130 -1.19 23.30 -3.52
C SER A 130 -2.43 24.03 -4.04
N ASP A 131 -2.98 24.96 -3.26
CA ASP A 131 -4.25 25.71 -3.45
C ASP A 131 -4.44 26.43 -4.80
N GLU A 132 -3.47 26.37 -5.72
CA GLU A 132 -3.55 26.95 -7.08
C GLU A 132 -4.31 26.06 -8.09
N SER A 133 -4.68 24.82 -7.75
CA SER A 133 -5.37 23.91 -8.68
C SER A 133 -6.91 23.96 -8.66
N ASP A 134 -7.51 24.77 -7.79
CA ASP A 134 -8.98 24.94 -7.66
C ASP A 134 -9.48 26.32 -8.16
N LEU A 135 -8.67 27.04 -8.94
CA LEU A 135 -9.01 28.33 -9.57
C LEU A 135 -9.52 28.17 -11.01
#